data_AF-A0A7C5R421-F1
#
_entry.id   AF-A0A7C5R421-F1
#
_cell.length_a   1.000
_cell.length_b   1.000
_cell.length_c   1.000
_cell.angle_alpha   90.00
_cell.angle_beta   90.00
_cell.angle_gamma   90.00
#
_symmetry.space_group_name_H-M   'P 1'
#
loop_
_entity.id
_entity.type
_entity.pdbx_description
1 polymer ?
#
loop_
_entity_poly.entity_id
_entity_poly.type
_entity_poly.pdbx_seq_one_letter_code
_entity_poly.pdbx_strand_id
1 'polypeptide(L)'
;MATVKQTSSVKTLTLGCRLNLQESDVMRAHADAAGLGDTVIINTCAVTNEATRRSRQTIRRARRENPQAKIIVTGCAAQVDPKLYAEMDAVDAVLGNAEKLHAESFKALKHETYLLSDIMQTKRA
;
A
#
# COMPACT_ATOMS: atom_id res chain seq x y z
N MET A 1 30.76 16.05 -10.63
CA MET A 1 29.29 15.84 -10.76
C MET A 1 28.96 14.54 -10.05
N ALA A 2 28.58 14.62 -8.77
CA ALA A 2 28.24 13.44 -7.98
C ALA A 2 26.85 12.97 -8.39
N THR A 3 26.78 11.80 -9.01
CA THR A 3 25.54 11.12 -9.34
C THR A 3 24.83 10.77 -8.04
N VAL A 4 23.81 11.53 -7.67
CA VAL A 4 22.90 11.16 -6.58
C VAL A 4 22.21 9.87 -7.04
N LYS A 5 22.68 8.75 -6.51
CA LYS A 5 22.02 7.45 -6.66
C LYS A 5 20.67 7.61 -5.98
N GLN A 6 19.58 7.72 -6.75
CA GLN A 6 18.22 7.72 -6.23
C GLN A 6 18.04 6.44 -5.41
N THR A 7 18.18 6.53 -4.09
CA THR A 7 17.88 5.45 -3.16
C THR A 7 16.36 5.37 -3.04
N SER A 8 15.75 4.46 -3.79
CA SER A 8 14.39 4.03 -3.52
C SER A 8 14.29 3.54 -2.07
N SER A 9 13.57 4.27 -1.22
CA SER A 9 13.27 3.87 0.15
C SER A 9 11.86 3.31 0.23
N VAL A 10 11.72 2.00 0.05
CA VAL A 10 10.45 1.31 0.31
C VAL A 10 10.38 0.90 1.78
N LYS A 11 9.33 1.38 2.46
CA LYS A 11 9.02 1.04 3.86
C LYS A 11 7.69 0.30 3.95
N THR A 12 7.65 -0.78 4.72
CA THR A 12 6.40 -1.51 5.03
C THR A 12 5.97 -1.27 6.47
N LEU A 13 4.73 -0.82 6.67
CA LEU A 13 4.08 -0.74 7.97
C LEU A 13 3.05 -1.87 8.07
N THR A 14 3.43 -2.93 8.77
CA THR A 14 2.60 -4.12 8.92
C THR A 14 1.73 -4.03 10.17
N LEU A 15 0.43 -4.29 10.02
CA LEU A 15 -0.52 -4.39 11.13
C LEU A 15 -1.20 -5.76 11.09
N GLY A 16 -1.50 -6.34 12.26
CA GLY A 16 -2.30 -7.57 12.35
C GLY A 16 -1.49 -8.81 12.67
N CYS A 17 -1.62 -9.84 11.83
CA CYS A 17 -1.20 -11.20 12.13
C CYS A 17 0.19 -11.56 11.56
N ARG A 18 0.64 -12.79 11.86
CA ARG A 18 1.92 -13.33 11.34
C ARG A 18 1.95 -13.42 9.81
N LEU A 19 0.80 -13.69 9.18
CA LEU A 19 0.71 -13.75 7.72
C LEU A 19 1.06 -12.39 7.11
N ASN A 20 0.51 -11.30 7.65
CA ASN A 20 0.82 -9.95 7.17
C ASN A 20 2.32 -9.61 7.27
N LEU A 21 3.04 -10.16 8.26
CA LEU A 21 4.49 -9.96 8.38
C LEU A 21 5.24 -10.64 7.24
N GLN A 22 4.90 -11.90 6.93
CA GLN A 22 5.52 -12.64 5.84
C GLN A 22 5.23 -12.02 4.47
N GLU A 23 4.00 -11.55 4.25
CA GLU A 23 3.61 -10.88 3.00
C GLU A 23 4.33 -9.54 2.80
N SER A 24 4.65 -8.83 3.90
CA SER A 24 5.33 -7.53 3.81
C SER A 24 6.73 -7.61 3.23
N ASP A 25 7.47 -8.69 3.50
CA ASP A 25 8.77 -8.88 2.86
C ASP A 25 8.64 -9.04 1.34
N VAL A 26 7.61 -9.76 0.89
CA VAL A 26 7.30 -9.94 -0.54
C VAL A 26 6.91 -8.62 -1.19
N MET A 27 6.00 -7.86 -0.56
CA MET A 27 5.59 -6.54 -1.05
C MET A 27 6.77 -5.58 -1.20
N ARG A 28 7.65 -5.52 -0.19
CA ARG A 28 8.84 -4.68 -0.23
C ARG A 28 9.73 -5.05 -1.40
N ALA A 29 10.04 -6.35 -1.56
CA ALA A 29 10.87 -6.83 -2.65
C ALA A 29 10.29 -6.50 -4.03
N HIS A 30 8.97 -6.63 -4.20
CA HIS A 30 8.30 -6.27 -5.46
C HIS A 30 8.31 -4.77 -5.75
N ALA A 31 8.06 -3.94 -4.74
CA ALA A 31 8.13 -2.49 -4.85
C ALA A 31 9.54 -2.00 -5.18
N ASP A 32 10.56 -2.55 -4.52
CA ASP A 32 11.97 -2.27 -4.80
C ASP A 32 12.33 -2.69 -6.23
N ALA A 33 11.93 -3.89 -6.66
CA ALA A 33 12.18 -4.40 -8.02
C ALA A 33 11.44 -3.60 -9.10
N ALA A 34 10.26 -3.06 -8.80
CA ALA A 34 9.54 -2.14 -9.68
C ALA A 34 10.24 -0.77 -9.79
N GLY A 35 11.16 -0.47 -8.88
CA GLY A 35 11.80 0.84 -8.77
C GLY A 35 10.83 1.90 -8.30
N LEU A 36 9.89 1.54 -7.42
CA LEU A 36 9.10 2.53 -6.71
C LEU A 36 10.06 3.35 -5.84
N GLY A 37 9.96 4.68 -5.94
CA GLY A 37 10.82 5.61 -5.20
C GLY A 37 10.49 5.62 -3.70
N ASP A 38 10.51 6.79 -3.08
CA ASP A 38 10.10 6.92 -1.67
C ASP A 38 8.64 6.48 -1.47
N THR A 39 8.44 5.32 -0.87
CA THR A 39 7.15 4.62 -0.85
C THR A 39 6.91 3.99 0.51
N VAL A 40 5.71 4.19 1.06
CA VAL A 40 5.25 3.56 2.30
C VAL A 40 4.07 2.65 1.99
N ILE A 41 4.24 1.36 2.21
CA ILE A 41 3.19 0.34 2.04
C ILE A 41 2.62 0.01 3.42
N ILE A 42 1.32 0.21 3.62
CA ILE A 42 0.62 -0.15 4.86
C ILE A 42 -0.22 -1.41 4.64
N ASN A 43 0.15 -2.52 5.29
CA ASN A 43 -0.61 -3.78 5.27
C ASN A 43 -1.58 -3.80 6.46
N THR A 44 -2.85 -3.56 6.18
CA THR A 44 -3.90 -3.32 7.18
C THR A 44 -4.49 -4.61 7.74
N CYS A 45 -5.16 -4.49 8.91
CA CYS A 45 -5.84 -5.60 9.59
C CYS A 45 -7.29 -5.22 9.89
N ALA A 46 -8.20 -6.18 9.73
CA ALA A 46 -9.65 -6.00 9.92
C ALA A 46 -10.26 -6.94 10.98
N VAL A 47 -9.45 -7.68 11.74
CA VAL A 47 -9.94 -8.70 12.70
C VAL A 47 -10.80 -8.08 13.80
N THR A 48 -10.53 -6.81 14.15
CA THR A 48 -11.34 -6.05 15.09
C THR A 48 -11.51 -4.61 14.62
N ASN A 49 -12.57 -3.94 15.08
CA ASN A 49 -12.79 -2.51 14.80
C ASN A 49 -11.62 -1.63 15.26
N GLU A 50 -10.97 -1.99 16.37
CA GLU A 50 -9.79 -1.27 16.85
C GLU A 50 -8.58 -1.49 15.92
N ALA A 51 -8.40 -2.68 15.34
CA ALA A 51 -7.37 -2.92 14.32
C ALA A 51 -7.60 -2.05 13.06
N THR A 52 -8.86 -1.93 12.62
CA THR A 52 -9.24 -1.05 11.50
C THR A 52 -8.98 0.42 11.84
N ARG A 53 -9.32 0.85 13.07
CA ARG A 53 -9.05 2.22 13.57
C ARG A 53 -7.55 2.51 13.61
N ARG A 54 -6.74 1.60 14.15
CA ARG A 54 -5.28 1.71 14.19
C ARG A 54 -4.67 1.76 12.79
N SER A 55 -5.25 1.03 11.83
CA SER A 55 -4.86 1.10 10.42
C SER A 55 -5.03 2.51 9.87
N ARG A 56 -6.19 3.15 10.06
CA ARG A 56 -6.41 4.54 9.62
C ARG A 56 -5.50 5.54 10.32
N GLN A 57 -5.26 5.37 11.62
CA GLN A 57 -4.33 6.22 12.37
C GLN A 57 -2.90 6.09 11.84
N THR A 58 -2.47 4.87 11.52
CA THR A 58 -1.13 4.59 10.99
C THR A 58 -0.95 5.24 9.62
N ILE A 59 -1.95 5.19 8.74
CA ILE A 59 -1.94 5.85 7.43
C ILE A 59 -1.78 7.37 7.58
N ARG A 60 -2.61 8.01 8.42
CA ARG A 60 -2.52 9.46 8.67
C ARG A 60 -1.17 9.86 9.26
N ARG A 61 -0.63 9.04 10.16
CA ARG A 61 0.71 9.24 10.73
C ARG A 61 1.80 9.12 9.65
N ALA A 62 1.72 8.09 8.80
CA ALA A 62 2.68 7.88 7.72
C ALA A 62 2.72 9.07 6.75
N ARG A 63 1.56 9.64 6.37
CA ARG A 63 1.50 10.86 5.53
C ARG A 63 2.15 12.07 6.19
N ARG A 64 1.93 12.27 7.50
CA ARG A 64 2.57 13.38 8.23
C ARG A 64 4.08 13.23 8.34
N GLU A 65 4.56 12.01 8.56
CA GLU A 65 5.99 11.72 8.68
C GLU A 65 6.70 11.69 7.32
N ASN A 66 5.98 11.36 6.24
CA ASN A 66 6.52 11.23 4.89
C ASN A 66 5.61 11.98 3.90
N PRO A 67 5.61 13.34 3.90
CA PRO A 67 4.68 14.11 3.10
C PRO A 67 4.79 13.87 1.59
N GLN A 68 6.00 13.56 1.11
CA GLN A 68 6.33 13.36 -0.31
C GLN A 68 6.35 11.88 -0.73
N ALA A 69 6.25 10.95 0.21
CA ALA A 69 6.29 9.52 -0.11
C ALA A 69 4.97 9.07 -0.73
N LYS A 70 5.04 8.10 -1.65
CA LYS A 70 3.85 7.42 -2.17
C LYS A 70 3.30 6.48 -1.10
N ILE A 71 2.04 6.67 -0.71
CA ILE A 71 1.37 5.86 0.32
C ILE A 71 0.44 4.86 -0.36
N ILE A 72 0.82 3.59 -0.25
CA ILE A 72 0.05 2.45 -0.76
C ILE A 72 -0.59 1.74 0.42
N VAL A 73 -1.90 1.50 0.36
CA VAL A 73 -2.64 0.79 1.40
C VAL A 73 -3.17 -0.53 0.84
N THR A 74 -2.98 -1.61 1.60
CA THR A 74 -3.45 -2.96 1.25
C THR A 74 -3.83 -3.73 2.50
N GLY A 75 -4.13 -5.03 2.38
CA GLY A 75 -4.48 -5.91 3.49
C GLY A 75 -5.98 -5.98 3.75
N CYS A 76 -6.36 -6.73 4.80
CA CYS A 76 -7.75 -7.12 5.00
C CYS A 76 -8.70 -5.92 5.18
N ALA A 77 -8.28 -4.84 5.83
CA ALA A 77 -9.20 -3.70 6.04
C ALA A 77 -9.44 -2.93 4.75
N ALA A 78 -8.40 -2.74 3.94
CA ALA A 78 -8.50 -2.16 2.60
C ALA A 78 -9.38 -3.00 1.67
N GLN A 79 -9.36 -4.34 1.81
CA GLN A 79 -10.23 -5.23 1.06
C GLN A 79 -11.70 -5.13 1.51
N VAL A 80 -11.94 -5.01 2.82
CA VAL A 80 -13.30 -4.96 3.39
C VAL A 80 -14.02 -3.67 3.02
N ASP A 81 -13.30 -2.54 3.04
CA ASP A 81 -13.88 -1.23 2.74
C ASP A 81 -12.95 -0.38 1.84
N PRO A 82 -12.80 -0.74 0.56
CA PRO A 82 -11.85 -0.09 -0.33
C PRO A 82 -12.17 1.38 -0.56
N LYS A 83 -13.46 1.75 -0.55
CA LYS A 83 -13.91 3.14 -0.76
C LYS A 83 -13.42 4.02 0.38
N LEU A 84 -13.60 3.57 1.63
CA LEU A 84 -13.14 4.32 2.80
C LEU A 84 -11.65 4.64 2.73
N TYR A 85 -10.81 3.70 2.29
CA TYR A 85 -9.36 3.91 2.20
C TYR A 85 -8.96 4.74 0.98
N ALA A 86 -9.68 4.62 -0.14
CA ALA A 86 -9.44 5.39 -1.34
C ALA A 86 -9.83 6.87 -1.22
N GLU A 87 -10.85 7.17 -0.41
CA GLU A 87 -11.31 8.53 -0.13
C GLU A 87 -10.44 9.25 0.92
N MET A 88 -9.42 8.59 1.49
CA MET A 88 -8.49 9.24 2.42
C MET A 88 -7.46 10.08 1.67
N ASP A 89 -7.39 11.39 1.93
CA ASP A 89 -6.34 12.29 1.41
C ASP A 89 -4.90 11.82 1.70
N ALA A 90 -4.74 10.98 2.73
CA ALA A 90 -3.45 10.42 3.13
C ALA A 90 -3.01 9.21 2.29
N VAL A 91 -3.81 8.75 1.32
CA VAL A 91 -3.57 7.54 0.52
C VAL A 91 -3.46 7.89 -0.96
N ASP A 92 -2.39 7.43 -1.61
CA ASP A 92 -2.20 7.61 -3.05
C ASP A 92 -2.71 6.42 -3.86
N ALA A 93 -2.69 5.21 -3.28
CA ALA A 93 -3.19 4.02 -3.95
C ALA A 93 -3.74 3.00 -2.95
N VAL A 94 -4.81 2.31 -3.36
CA VAL A 94 -5.30 1.11 -2.68
C VAL A 94 -5.02 -0.09 -3.57
N LEU A 95 -4.36 -1.09 -2.98
CA LEU A 95 -4.02 -2.34 -3.64
C LEU A 95 -4.81 -3.47 -2.99
N GLY A 96 -5.52 -4.25 -3.80
CA GLY A 96 -6.26 -5.41 -3.31
C GLY A 96 -5.37 -6.44 -2.60
N ASN A 97 -6.01 -7.30 -1.80
CA ASN A 97 -5.28 -8.19 -0.90
C ASN A 97 -4.54 -9.32 -1.62
N ALA A 98 -4.99 -9.73 -2.81
CA ALA A 98 -4.30 -10.76 -3.60
C ALA A 98 -3.16 -10.14 -4.41
N GLU A 99 -3.40 -8.95 -4.94
CA GLU A 99 -2.51 -8.18 -5.82
C GLU A 99 -1.22 -7.77 -5.12
N LYS A 100 -1.23 -7.64 -3.80
CA LYS A 100 -0.04 -7.34 -2.99
C LYS A 100 1.07 -8.40 -3.08
N LEU A 101 0.77 -9.60 -3.60
CA LEU A 101 1.75 -10.67 -3.82
C LEU A 101 2.19 -10.78 -5.29
N HIS A 102 1.77 -9.88 -6.17
CA HIS A 102 2.09 -9.90 -7.58
C HIS A 102 3.02 -8.73 -7.96
N ALA A 103 4.17 -9.05 -8.55
CA ALA A 103 5.15 -8.04 -8.97
C ALA A 103 4.58 -7.04 -9.99
N GLU A 104 3.72 -7.50 -10.90
CA GLU A 104 3.11 -6.65 -11.93
C GLU A 104 2.25 -5.52 -11.33
N SER A 105 1.60 -5.78 -10.20
CA SER A 105 0.81 -4.76 -9.51
C SER A 105 1.66 -3.57 -9.03
N PHE A 106 2.90 -3.83 -8.59
CA PHE A 106 3.83 -2.76 -8.19
C PHE A 106 4.44 -2.03 -9.39
N LYS A 107 4.64 -2.72 -10.52
CA LYS A 107 5.10 -2.07 -11.77
C LYS A 107 4.04 -1.11 -12.31
N ALA A 108 2.77 -1.49 -12.28
CA ALA A 108 1.67 -0.62 -12.68
C ALA A 108 1.65 0.68 -11.85
N LEU A 109 1.96 0.61 -10.56
CA LEU A 109 2.03 1.78 -9.66
C LEU A 109 3.18 2.74 -9.98
N LYS A 110 4.11 2.42 -10.89
CA LYS A 110 5.19 3.34 -11.28
C LYS A 110 4.70 4.50 -12.15
N HIS A 111 3.64 4.29 -12.92
CA HIS A 111 3.27 5.20 -14.01
C HIS A 111 2.03 6.06 -13.72
N GLU A 112 1.09 5.65 -12.86
CA GLU A 112 -0.07 6.47 -12.47
C GLU A 112 -0.55 6.22 -11.02
N THR A 113 -1.41 7.10 -10.53
CA THR A 113 -2.17 6.97 -9.28
C THR A 113 -3.36 6.04 -9.54
N TYR A 114 -3.16 4.72 -9.39
CA TYR A 114 -4.21 3.73 -9.63
C TYR A 114 -5.00 3.39 -8.38
N LEU A 115 -6.33 3.39 -8.52
CA LEU A 115 -7.23 2.51 -7.78
C LEU A 115 -7.15 1.12 -8.44
N LEU A 116 -6.27 0.25 -7.95
CA LEU A 116 -6.27 -1.17 -8.35
C LEU A 116 -7.37 -1.89 -7.56
N SER A 117 -8.61 -1.55 -7.90
CA SER A 117 -9.81 -2.10 -7.31
C SER A 117 -10.52 -3.02 -8.30
N ASP A 118 -10.00 -4.24 -8.49
CA ASP A 118 -10.80 -5.39 -8.90
C ASP A 118 -11.33 -6.11 -7.65
N ILE A 119 -11.85 -5.34 -6.69
CA ILE A 119 -12.23 -5.88 -5.37
C ILE A 119 -13.56 -6.67 -5.41
N MET A 120 -14.32 -6.59 -6.50
CA MET A 120 -15.22 -7.64 -7.02
C MET A 120 -15.56 -7.26 -8.46
N GLN A 121 -15.63 -8.22 -9.39
CA GLN A 121 -16.00 -7.99 -10.79
C GLN A 121 -17.17 -6.99 -10.94
N THR A 122 -16.95 -5.90 -11.67
CA THR A 122 -17.98 -5.41 -12.61
C THR A 122 -17.28 -4.80 -13.82
N LYS A 123 -17.43 -5.46 -14.97
CA LYS A 123 -17.12 -4.93 -16.30
C LYS A 123 -17.61 -3.48 -16.41
N ARG A 124 -16.76 -2.57 -16.90
CA ARG A 124 -17.26 -1.38 -17.58
C ARG A 124 -17.37 -1.72 -19.06
N ALA A 125 -18.62 -1.80 -19.51
CA ALA A 125 -18.99 -1.61 -20.91
C ALA A 125 -18.76 -0.15 -21.32
#